data_AF-A0A9W6UQP4-F1
#
_entry.id   AF-A0A9W6UQP4-F1
#
_cell.length_a   1.000
_cell.length_b   1.000
_cell.length_c   1.000
_cell.angle_alpha   90.00
_cell.angle_beta   90.00
_cell.angle_gamma   90.00
#
_symmetry.space_group_name_H-M   'P 1'
#
loop_
_entity.id
_entity.type
_entity.pdbx_description
1 polymer ?
#
loop_
_entity_poly.entity_id
_entity_poly.type
_entity_poly.pdbx_seq_one_letter_code
_entity_poly.pdbx_strand_id
1 'polypeptide(L)'
;MSDIATVPAGSTTAGPDSAPAADTALVRRRIRRWLLLFIVCLALSGLTAFPLQTETSLLARLVDATGLDGALPSLGAWVDRVREGVADGYGTHPFLAYGTDWLAFAHLVIAAAFWGPLRDPVRNVWVVRWAMLACGGVIPLALVCGPLRGIPVFWQCVDMSFGVVGIVPLLIVHRLIRTLEWRQAVTAHHDFTRATPCP
;
A
#
# COMPACT_ATOMS: atom_id res chain seq x y z
N MET A 1 44.98 -24.79 -55.85
CA MET A 1 45.19 -23.75 -54.84
C MET A 1 43.84 -23.17 -54.51
N SER A 2 43.30 -23.63 -53.39
CA SER A 2 42.03 -23.23 -52.80
C SER A 2 42.19 -21.84 -52.20
N ASP A 3 41.15 -21.01 -52.28
CA ASP A 3 40.81 -20.06 -51.21
C ASP A 3 39.35 -19.63 -51.39
N ILE A 4 38.46 -20.39 -50.74
CA ILE A 4 37.08 -19.98 -50.47
C ILE A 4 37.15 -19.08 -49.24
N ALA A 5 37.02 -17.77 -49.45
CA ALA A 5 36.87 -16.83 -48.36
C ALA A 5 35.48 -17.03 -47.71
N THR A 6 35.47 -17.71 -46.58
CA THR A 6 34.31 -17.85 -45.69
C THR A 6 33.99 -16.47 -45.10
N VAL A 7 32.84 -15.89 -45.46
CA VAL A 7 32.28 -14.71 -44.79
C VAL A 7 31.78 -15.15 -43.41
N PRO A 8 32.20 -14.51 -42.30
CA PRO A 8 31.75 -14.92 -40.98
C PRO A 8 30.27 -14.53 -40.78
N ALA A 9 29.45 -15.54 -40.51
CA ALA A 9 28.12 -15.36 -39.95
C ALA A 9 28.26 -14.83 -38.51
N GLY A 10 27.85 -13.59 -38.28
CA GLY A 10 27.98 -12.99 -36.96
C GLY A 10 27.41 -11.58 -36.89
N SER A 11 26.12 -11.42 -37.23
CA SER A 11 25.37 -10.23 -36.83
C SER A 11 24.26 -10.66 -35.88
N THR A 12 24.59 -10.75 -34.59
CA THR A 12 23.60 -10.68 -33.51
C THR A 12 23.16 -9.23 -33.40
N THR A 13 22.37 -8.77 -34.37
CA THR A 13 21.59 -7.56 -34.21
C THR A 13 20.48 -7.89 -33.21
N ALA A 14 20.69 -7.52 -31.95
CA ALA A 14 19.59 -7.41 -31.00
C ALA A 14 18.60 -6.42 -31.61
N GLY A 15 17.53 -6.95 -32.21
CA GLY A 15 16.54 -6.15 -32.90
C GLY A 15 15.88 -5.14 -31.95
N PRO A 16 15.35 -4.03 -32.50
CA PRO A 16 14.63 -3.00 -31.73
C PRO A 16 13.45 -3.54 -30.90
N ASP A 17 12.97 -4.76 -31.18
CA ASP A 17 11.89 -5.44 -30.46
C ASP A 17 12.27 -5.88 -29.02
N SER A 18 13.56 -5.96 -28.67
CA SER A 18 14.01 -6.41 -27.33
C SER A 18 13.93 -5.33 -26.24
N ALA A 19 14.14 -4.06 -26.59
CA ALA A 19 14.09 -2.92 -25.67
C ALA A 19 12.69 -2.65 -25.05
N PRO A 20 11.57 -2.61 -25.80
CA PRO A 20 10.25 -2.31 -25.24
C PRO A 20 9.73 -3.39 -24.27
N ALA A 21 10.12 -4.65 -24.46
CA ALA A 21 9.79 -5.75 -23.55
C ALA A 21 10.49 -5.62 -22.19
N ALA A 22 11.78 -5.26 -22.18
CA ALA A 22 12.56 -5.04 -20.97
C ALA A 22 12.01 -3.86 -20.14
N ASP A 23 11.68 -2.75 -20.78
CA ASP A 23 11.10 -1.57 -20.12
C ASP A 23 9.74 -1.86 -19.47
N THR A 24 8.90 -2.66 -20.14
CA THR A 24 7.60 -3.08 -19.61
C THR A 24 7.76 -3.96 -18.38
N ALA A 25 8.76 -4.86 -18.38
CA ALA A 25 9.08 -5.69 -17.23
C ALA A 25 9.58 -4.85 -16.03
N LEU A 26 10.41 -3.82 -16.27
CA LEU A 26 10.90 -2.91 -15.23
C LEU A 26 9.76 -2.12 -14.58
N VAL A 27 8.85 -1.57 -15.38
CA VAL A 27 7.67 -0.85 -14.86
C VAL A 27 6.79 -1.78 -14.03
N ARG A 28 6.53 -3.01 -14.49
CA ARG A 28 5.77 -4.02 -13.73
C ARG A 28 6.43 -4.37 -12.39
N ARG A 29 7.76 -4.52 -12.35
CA ARG A 29 8.51 -4.75 -11.10
C ARG A 29 8.41 -3.56 -10.15
N ARG A 30 8.41 -2.32 -10.66
CA ARG A 30 8.23 -1.12 -9.84
C ARG A 30 6.82 -1.07 -9.24
N ILE A 31 5.78 -1.36 -10.02
CA ILE A 31 4.40 -1.47 -9.53
C ILE A 31 4.30 -2.50 -8.40
N ARG A 32 4.84 -3.71 -8.61
CA ARG A 32 4.79 -4.78 -7.60
C ARG A 32 5.49 -4.38 -6.31
N ARG A 33 6.65 -3.71 -6.37
CA ARG A 33 7.36 -3.23 -5.17
C ARG A 33 6.54 -2.22 -4.38
N TRP A 34 5.94 -1.24 -5.06
CA TRP A 34 5.10 -0.24 -4.38
C TRP A 34 3.81 -0.84 -3.82
N LEU A 35 3.18 -1.77 -4.55
CA LEU A 35 2.03 -2.51 -4.04
C LEU A 35 2.38 -3.35 -2.83
N LEU A 36 3.49 -4.11 -2.87
CA LEU A 36 3.95 -4.90 -1.72
C LEU A 36 4.24 -4.03 -0.51
N LEU A 37 4.91 -2.89 -0.69
CA LEU A 37 5.12 -1.93 0.40
C LEU A 37 3.79 -1.50 1.02
N PHE A 38 2.82 -1.09 0.21
CA PHE A 38 1.49 -0.70 0.70
C PHE A 38 0.77 -1.84 1.43
N ILE A 39 0.78 -3.05 0.86
CA ILE A 39 0.15 -4.25 1.44
C ILE A 39 0.76 -4.59 2.79
N VAL A 40 2.10 -4.55 2.90
CA VAL A 40 2.80 -4.84 4.16
C VAL A 40 2.46 -3.78 5.20
N CYS A 41 2.52 -2.50 4.85
CA CYS A 41 2.14 -1.43 5.78
C CYS A 41 0.68 -1.56 6.25
N LEU A 42 -0.25 -1.84 5.34
CA LEU A 42 -1.67 -2.03 5.63
C LEU A 42 -1.91 -3.26 6.54
N ALA A 43 -1.23 -4.37 6.27
CA ALA A 43 -1.35 -5.58 7.07
C ALA A 43 -0.78 -5.36 8.47
N LEU A 44 0.40 -4.72 8.58
CA LEU A 44 1.03 -4.40 9.86
C LEU A 44 0.17 -3.45 10.69
N SER A 45 -0.41 -2.41 10.08
CA SER A 45 -1.32 -1.50 10.80
C SER A 45 -2.60 -2.19 11.28
N GLY A 46 -3.06 -3.24 10.60
CA GLY A 46 -4.17 -4.06 11.07
C GLY A 46 -3.77 -5.01 12.19
N LEU A 47 -2.60 -5.66 12.05
CA LEU A 47 -2.06 -6.63 13.01
C LEU A 47 -1.85 -6.04 14.40
N THR A 48 -1.55 -4.74 14.51
CA THR A 48 -1.42 -4.05 15.82
C THR A 48 -2.70 -4.05 16.64
N ALA A 49 -3.86 -4.33 16.04
CA ALA A 49 -5.12 -4.44 16.78
C ALA A 49 -5.24 -5.75 17.59
N PHE A 50 -4.48 -6.81 17.26
CA PHE A 50 -4.47 -8.04 18.05
C PHE A 50 -3.81 -7.84 19.43
N PRO A 51 -2.55 -7.37 19.54
CA PRO A 51 -1.90 -7.14 20.82
C PRO A 51 -2.17 -5.72 21.38
N LEU A 52 -3.33 -5.12 21.12
CA LEU A 52 -3.59 -3.69 21.41
C LEU A 52 -3.29 -3.30 22.88
N GLN A 53 -3.63 -4.16 23.83
CA GLN A 53 -3.34 -3.93 25.26
C GLN A 53 -1.83 -3.90 25.55
N THR A 54 -1.06 -4.81 24.93
CA THR A 54 0.40 -4.86 25.07
C THR A 54 1.04 -3.66 24.40
N GLU A 55 0.60 -3.29 23.20
CA GLU A 55 1.12 -2.15 22.44
C GLU A 55 0.88 -0.82 23.15
N THR A 56 -0.34 -0.60 23.69
CA THR A 56 -0.65 0.60 24.47
C THR A 56 0.16 0.66 25.78
N SER A 57 0.39 -0.49 26.41
CA SER A 57 1.26 -0.59 27.59
C SER A 57 2.73 -0.33 27.27
N LEU A 58 3.21 -0.75 26.10
CA LEU A 58 4.57 -0.48 25.63
C LEU A 58 4.74 1.00 25.27
N LEU A 59 3.76 1.58 24.59
CA LEU A 59 3.76 3.00 24.23
C LEU A 59 3.83 3.90 25.46
N ALA A 60 3.03 3.63 26.51
CA ALA A 60 3.09 4.38 27.75
C ALA A 60 4.49 4.34 28.39
N ARG A 61 5.08 3.15 28.51
CA ARG A 61 6.46 3.01 29.04
C ARG A 61 7.49 3.76 28.20
N LEU A 62 7.31 3.80 26.88
CA LEU A 62 8.22 4.51 25.99
C LEU A 62 8.09 6.03 26.18
N VAL A 63 6.86 6.54 26.32
CA VAL A 63 6.61 7.97 26.61
C VAL A 63 7.26 8.37 27.93
N ASP A 64 7.09 7.55 28.98
CA ASP A 64 7.72 7.77 30.29
C ASP A 64 9.26 7.74 30.19
N ALA A 65 9.81 6.73 29.52
CA ALA A 65 11.26 6.54 29.41
C ALA A 65 11.95 7.62 28.57
N THR A 66 11.24 8.25 27.64
CA THR A 66 11.77 9.32 26.78
C THR A 66 11.57 10.72 27.38
N GLY A 67 10.85 10.85 28.50
CA GLY A 67 10.51 12.13 29.11
C GLY A 67 9.54 12.97 28.25
N LEU A 68 8.85 12.33 27.29
CA LEU A 68 7.91 13.01 26.39
C LEU A 68 6.68 13.51 27.13
N ASP A 69 6.32 12.86 28.24
CA ASP A 69 5.30 13.29 29.19
C ASP A 69 5.60 14.67 29.78
N GLY A 70 6.86 14.97 30.09
CA GLY A 70 7.28 16.29 30.56
C GLY A 70 7.22 17.36 29.47
N ALA A 71 7.58 17.01 28.24
CA ALA A 71 7.59 17.94 27.10
C ALA A 71 6.18 18.18 26.52
N LEU A 72 5.33 17.15 26.54
CA LEU A 72 3.96 17.15 26.02
C LEU A 72 3.01 16.49 27.04
N PRO A 73 2.63 17.19 28.12
CA PRO A 73 1.81 16.63 29.20
C PRO A 73 0.45 16.10 28.73
N SER A 74 -0.14 16.73 27.71
CA SER A 74 -1.40 16.29 27.11
C SER A 74 -1.28 14.97 26.35
N LEU A 75 -0.13 14.67 25.76
CA LEU A 75 0.15 13.40 25.11
C LEU A 75 0.32 12.30 26.15
N GLY A 76 1.12 12.53 27.20
CA GLY A 76 1.31 11.57 28.29
C GLY A 76 -0.02 11.19 28.94
N ALA A 77 -0.81 12.19 29.37
CA ALA A 77 -2.12 11.96 29.98
C ALA A 77 -3.11 11.24 29.04
N TRP A 78 -3.02 11.47 27.72
CA TRP A 78 -3.83 10.76 26.75
C TRP A 78 -3.42 9.30 26.61
N VAL A 79 -2.12 9.03 26.50
CA VAL A 79 -1.57 7.67 26.37
C VAL A 79 -1.90 6.83 27.61
N ASP A 80 -1.75 7.40 28.81
CA ASP A 80 -2.12 6.72 30.05
C ASP A 80 -3.60 6.40 30.13
N ARG A 81 -4.47 7.36 29.79
CA ARG A 81 -5.92 7.16 29.71
C ARG A 81 -6.27 6.02 28.75
N VAL A 82 -5.65 5.96 27.58
CA VAL A 82 -5.90 4.90 26.59
C VAL A 82 -5.41 3.56 27.11
N ARG A 83 -4.20 3.48 27.68
CA ARG A 83 -3.65 2.26 28.28
C ARG A 83 -4.58 1.72 29.36
N GLU A 84 -5.01 2.57 30.29
CA GLU A 84 -5.89 2.19 31.40
C GLU A 84 -7.27 1.75 30.89
N GLY A 85 -7.86 2.51 29.96
CA GLY A 85 -9.16 2.17 29.38
C GLY A 85 -9.15 0.84 28.62
N VAL A 86 -8.09 0.54 27.86
CA VAL A 86 -7.95 -0.75 27.18
C VAL A 86 -7.73 -1.88 28.18
N ALA A 87 -6.87 -1.69 29.19
CA ALA A 87 -6.60 -2.71 30.19
C ALA A 87 -7.82 -3.05 31.05
N ASP A 88 -8.58 -2.05 31.51
CA ASP A 88 -9.83 -2.25 32.24
C ASP A 88 -10.92 -2.87 31.35
N GLY A 89 -11.08 -2.34 30.14
CA GLY A 89 -12.03 -2.86 29.16
C GLY A 89 -11.79 -4.34 28.86
N TYR A 90 -10.56 -4.74 28.51
CA TYR A 90 -10.26 -6.13 28.16
C TYR A 90 -10.18 -7.05 29.38
N GLY A 91 -9.77 -6.53 30.53
CA GLY A 91 -9.75 -7.29 31.79
C GLY A 91 -11.16 -7.61 32.29
N THR A 92 -12.02 -6.60 32.35
CA THR A 92 -13.38 -6.72 32.89
C THR A 92 -14.37 -7.25 31.85
N HIS A 93 -14.17 -6.92 30.56
CA HIS A 93 -15.05 -7.27 29.44
C HIS A 93 -14.25 -7.83 28.26
N PRO A 94 -13.66 -9.04 28.38
CA PRO A 94 -12.75 -9.59 27.38
C PRO A 94 -13.36 -9.77 25.99
N PHE A 95 -14.68 -9.91 25.89
CA PHE A 95 -15.38 -10.00 24.60
C PHE A 95 -15.22 -8.73 23.73
N LEU A 96 -14.85 -7.58 24.32
CA LEU A 96 -14.55 -6.36 23.56
C LEU A 96 -13.33 -6.52 22.66
N ALA A 97 -12.34 -7.32 23.07
CA ALA A 97 -11.15 -7.61 22.25
C ALA A 97 -11.53 -8.34 20.94
N TYR A 98 -12.63 -9.08 20.94
CA TYR A 98 -13.12 -9.72 19.70
C TYR A 98 -13.50 -8.68 18.63
N GLY A 99 -13.97 -7.50 19.04
CA GLY A 99 -14.22 -6.39 18.12
C GLY A 99 -12.94 -5.92 17.41
N THR A 100 -11.81 -5.86 18.12
CA THR A 100 -10.52 -5.51 17.52
C THR A 100 -9.94 -6.63 16.66
N ASP A 101 -10.21 -7.89 16.98
CA ASP A 101 -9.84 -9.03 16.14
C ASP A 101 -10.50 -8.95 14.76
N TRP A 102 -11.78 -8.56 14.71
CA TRP A 102 -12.49 -8.32 13.45
C TRP A 102 -11.91 -7.15 12.66
N LEU A 103 -11.50 -6.08 13.33
CA LEU A 103 -10.83 -4.95 12.68
C LEU A 103 -9.48 -5.36 12.09
N ALA A 104 -8.70 -6.16 12.82
CA ALA A 104 -7.45 -6.72 12.33
C ALA A 104 -7.69 -7.60 11.10
N PHE A 105 -8.69 -8.50 11.18
CA PHE A 105 -9.06 -9.38 10.08
C PHE A 105 -9.50 -8.60 8.83
N ALA A 106 -10.27 -7.53 8.98
CA ALA A 106 -10.67 -6.68 7.86
C ALA A 106 -9.46 -6.12 7.09
N HIS A 107 -8.41 -5.68 7.78
CA HIS A 107 -7.18 -5.21 7.13
C HIS A 107 -6.48 -6.33 6.36
N LEU A 108 -6.45 -7.55 6.89
CA LEU A 108 -5.87 -8.71 6.21
C LEU A 108 -6.66 -9.09 4.95
N VAL A 109 -8.00 -9.03 5.01
CA VAL A 109 -8.86 -9.27 3.86
C VAL A 109 -8.66 -8.20 2.79
N ILE A 110 -8.57 -6.92 3.17
CA ILE A 110 -8.29 -5.82 2.25
C ILE A 110 -6.91 -5.98 1.62
N ALA A 111 -5.89 -6.33 2.41
CA ALA A 111 -4.55 -6.62 1.92
C ALA A 111 -4.56 -7.79 0.90
N ALA A 112 -5.32 -8.85 1.17
CA ALA A 112 -5.47 -9.99 0.27
C ALA A 112 -6.13 -9.61 -1.06
N ALA A 113 -7.05 -8.64 -1.09
CA ALA A 113 -7.68 -8.15 -2.32
C ALA A 113 -6.66 -7.58 -3.33
N PHE A 114 -5.49 -7.13 -2.87
CA PHE A 114 -4.41 -6.66 -3.76
C PHE A 114 -3.68 -7.79 -4.50
N TRP A 115 -3.99 -9.05 -4.24
CA TRP A 115 -3.48 -10.18 -5.03
C TRP A 115 -3.78 -10.02 -6.52
N GLY A 116 -4.97 -9.52 -6.87
CA GLY A 116 -5.36 -9.22 -8.25
C GLY A 116 -4.40 -8.22 -8.92
N PRO A 117 -4.23 -7.01 -8.38
CA PRO A 117 -3.24 -6.04 -8.85
C PRO A 117 -1.79 -6.54 -8.90
N LEU A 118 -1.35 -7.39 -7.97
CA LEU A 118 0.00 -7.98 -7.99
C LEU A 118 0.20 -8.90 -9.21
N ARG A 119 -0.83 -9.66 -9.57
CA ARG A 119 -0.82 -10.57 -10.73
C ARG A 119 -0.96 -9.80 -12.04
N ASP A 120 -2.01 -9.01 -12.17
CA ASP A 120 -2.31 -8.19 -13.34
C ASP A 120 -2.84 -6.80 -12.95
N PRO A 121 -1.97 -5.78 -12.91
CA PRO A 121 -2.35 -4.46 -12.41
C PRO A 121 -3.22 -3.66 -13.38
N VAL A 122 -3.18 -3.94 -14.69
CA VAL A 122 -3.99 -3.22 -15.69
C VAL A 122 -5.44 -3.65 -15.59
N ARG A 123 -5.68 -4.97 -15.60
CA ARG A 123 -7.03 -5.53 -15.48
C ARG A 123 -7.69 -5.22 -14.12
N ASN A 124 -6.89 -5.08 -13.06
CA ASN A 124 -7.38 -4.85 -11.70
C ASN A 124 -7.15 -3.41 -11.20
N VAL A 125 -7.02 -2.43 -12.11
CA VAL A 125 -6.79 -1.01 -11.74
C VAL A 125 -7.86 -0.46 -10.80
N TRP A 126 -9.08 -0.99 -10.87
CA TRP A 126 -10.18 -0.58 -10.00
C TRP A 126 -9.87 -0.79 -8.52
N VAL A 127 -9.19 -1.88 -8.13
CA VAL A 127 -8.81 -2.13 -6.72
C VAL A 127 -7.90 -1.02 -6.19
N VAL A 128 -6.98 -0.52 -7.02
CA VAL A 128 -6.08 0.58 -6.67
C VAL A 128 -6.87 1.88 -6.49
N ARG A 129 -7.83 2.18 -7.39
CA ARG A 129 -8.69 3.36 -7.29
C ARG A 129 -9.60 3.31 -6.07
N TRP A 130 -10.19 2.15 -5.80
CA TRP A 130 -11.01 1.91 -4.61
C TRP A 130 -10.19 2.13 -3.33
N ALA A 131 -8.95 1.63 -3.28
CA ALA A 131 -8.08 1.85 -2.15
C ALA A 131 -7.70 3.34 -1.96
N MET A 132 -7.52 4.09 -3.05
CA MET A 132 -7.32 5.55 -2.97
C MET A 132 -8.54 6.25 -2.39
N LEU A 133 -9.76 5.83 -2.77
CA LEU A 133 -11.00 6.34 -2.17
C LEU A 133 -11.08 5.99 -0.69
N ALA A 134 -10.71 4.77 -0.29
CA ALA A 134 -10.65 4.35 1.10
C ALA A 134 -9.66 5.21 1.91
N CYS A 135 -8.47 5.50 1.37
CA CYS A 135 -7.52 6.43 1.99
C CYS A 135 -8.13 7.83 2.18
N GLY A 136 -8.87 8.33 1.19
CA GLY A 136 -9.60 9.60 1.31
C GLY A 136 -10.71 9.55 2.38
N GLY A 137 -11.38 8.40 2.52
CA GLY A 137 -12.44 8.17 3.50
C GLY A 137 -11.98 8.16 4.97
N VAL A 138 -10.69 7.92 5.23
CA VAL A 138 -10.12 7.99 6.59
C VAL A 138 -10.24 9.41 7.17
N ILE A 139 -10.11 10.44 6.33
CA ILE A 139 -10.15 11.84 6.77
C ILE A 139 -11.51 12.22 7.37
N PRO A 140 -12.65 12.10 6.66
CA PRO A 140 -13.95 12.42 7.23
C PRO A 140 -14.29 11.49 8.41
N LEU A 141 -13.87 10.22 8.38
CA LEU A 141 -14.07 9.31 9.49
C LEU A 141 -13.42 9.84 10.77
N ALA A 142 -12.15 10.23 10.72
CA ALA A 142 -11.43 10.77 11.87
C ALA A 142 -12.02 12.09 12.36
N LEU A 143 -12.35 13.01 11.45
CA LEU A 143 -12.89 14.33 11.79
C LEU A 143 -14.30 14.30 12.37
N VAL A 144 -15.12 13.28 12.05
CA VAL A 144 -16.48 13.14 12.57
C VAL A 144 -16.50 12.22 13.79
N CYS A 145 -15.98 11.00 13.67
CA CYS A 145 -16.03 10.02 14.76
C CYS A 145 -15.04 10.32 15.88
N GLY A 146 -13.93 11.02 15.61
CA GLY A 146 -12.96 11.42 16.61
C GLY A 146 -13.57 12.33 17.68
N PRO A 147 -14.15 13.50 17.32
CA PRO A 147 -14.80 14.38 18.28
C PRO A 147 -15.99 13.73 19.00
N LEU A 148 -16.80 12.93 18.29
CA LEU A 148 -17.94 12.20 18.88
C LEU A 148 -17.53 11.22 19.98
N ARG A 149 -16.28 10.75 19.96
CA ARG A 149 -15.72 9.81 20.93
C ARG A 149 -14.70 10.46 21.89
N GLY A 150 -14.57 11.79 21.85
CA GLY A 150 -13.64 12.53 22.71
C GLY A 150 -12.16 12.31 22.39
N ILE A 151 -11.82 11.90 21.16
CA ILE A 151 -10.44 11.72 20.73
C ILE A 151 -9.80 13.11 20.51
N PRO A 152 -8.61 13.40 21.06
CA PRO A 152 -7.98 14.70 20.90
C PRO A 152 -7.50 14.94 19.47
N VAL A 153 -7.49 16.20 19.05
CA VAL A 153 -7.17 16.60 17.66
C VAL A 153 -5.81 16.10 17.20
N PHE A 154 -4.78 16.14 18.06
CA PHE A 154 -3.45 15.66 17.68
C PHE A 154 -3.45 14.16 17.34
N TRP A 155 -4.29 13.37 18.01
CA TRP A 155 -4.42 11.94 17.71
C TRP A 155 -5.24 11.70 16.45
N GLN A 156 -6.30 12.50 16.22
CA GLN A 156 -7.01 12.48 14.93
C GLN A 156 -6.07 12.79 13.76
N CYS A 157 -5.08 13.67 13.93
CA CYS A 157 -4.03 13.92 12.92
C CYS A 157 -3.18 12.67 12.65
N VAL A 158 -2.89 11.86 13.67
CA VAL A 158 -2.22 10.56 13.51
C VAL A 158 -3.11 9.62 12.70
N ASP A 159 -4.40 9.53 13.00
CA ASP A 159 -5.34 8.67 12.26
C ASP A 159 -5.44 9.09 10.78
N MET A 160 -5.56 10.40 10.51
CA MET A 160 -5.61 10.93 9.14
C MET A 160 -4.31 10.68 8.37
N SER A 161 -3.16 10.61 9.05
CA SER A 161 -1.86 10.36 8.41
C SER A 161 -1.82 9.02 7.67
N PHE A 162 -2.54 7.99 8.13
CA PHE A 162 -2.63 6.71 7.43
C PHE A 162 -3.25 6.86 6.03
N GLY A 163 -4.29 7.69 5.90
CA GLY A 163 -4.90 8.00 4.61
C GLY A 163 -3.96 8.82 3.72
N VAL A 164 -3.36 9.88 4.28
CA VAL A 164 -2.49 10.80 3.53
C VAL A 164 -1.19 10.14 3.08
N VAL A 165 -0.56 9.32 3.92
CA VAL A 165 0.67 8.59 3.57
C VAL A 165 0.33 7.38 2.71
N GLY A 166 -0.76 6.67 3.01
CA GLY A 166 -1.19 5.48 2.26
C GLY A 166 -1.57 5.76 0.81
N ILE A 167 -2.09 6.94 0.49
CA ILE A 167 -2.45 7.29 -0.90
C ILE A 167 -1.23 7.49 -1.81
N VAL A 168 -0.07 7.86 -1.25
CA VAL A 168 1.17 8.14 -2.02
C VAL A 168 1.62 6.95 -2.87
N PRO A 169 1.85 5.73 -2.32
CA PRO A 169 2.24 4.57 -3.12
C PRO A 169 1.16 4.21 -4.15
N LEU A 170 -0.13 4.38 -3.81
CA LEU A 170 -1.24 4.08 -4.71
C LEU A 170 -1.29 5.04 -5.91
N LEU A 171 -1.03 6.33 -5.71
CA LEU A 171 -0.93 7.32 -6.79
C LEU A 171 0.23 7.01 -7.73
N ILE A 172 1.39 6.63 -7.18
CA ILE A 172 2.55 6.21 -7.97
C ILE A 172 2.20 4.98 -8.81
N VAL A 173 1.62 3.95 -8.17
CA VAL A 173 1.17 2.73 -8.87
C VAL A 173 0.15 3.07 -9.95
N HIS A 174 -0.84 3.91 -9.66
CA HIS A 174 -1.88 4.27 -10.62
C HIS A 174 -1.28 4.93 -11.88
N ARG A 175 -0.35 5.87 -11.70
CA ARG A 175 0.36 6.50 -12.82
C ARG A 175 1.13 5.48 -13.65
N LEU A 176 1.85 4.57 -13.01
CA LEU A 176 2.60 3.51 -13.71
C LEU A 176 1.69 2.53 -14.45
N ILE A 177 0.51 2.21 -13.90
CA ILE A 177 -0.49 1.37 -14.58
C ILE A 177 -0.98 2.04 -15.86
N ARG A 178 -1.29 3.34 -15.81
CA ARG A 178 -1.71 4.09 -17.00
C ARG A 178 -0.62 4.11 -18.08
N THR A 179 0.65 4.21 -17.68
CA THR A 179 1.78 4.09 -18.62
C THR A 179 1.86 2.70 -19.24
N LEU A 180 1.64 1.63 -18.48
CA LEU A 180 1.61 0.26 -19.00
C LEU A 180 0.46 0.03 -19.97
N GLU A 181 -0.73 0.51 -19.62
CA GLU A 181 -1.94 0.41 -20.45
C GLU A 181 -1.72 1.09 -21.81
N TRP A 182 -1.16 2.29 -21.82
CA TRP A 182 -0.82 3.01 -23.05
C TRP A 182 0.18 2.23 -23.92
N ARG A 183 1.26 1.71 -23.32
CA ARG A 183 2.27 0.94 -24.06
C ARG A 183 1.69 -0.32 -24.69
N GLN A 184 0.83 -1.04 -23.96
CA GLN A 184 0.14 -2.22 -24.48
C GLN A 184 -0.77 -1.89 -25.67
N ALA A 185 -1.49 -0.77 -25.60
CA ALA A 185 -2.33 -0.30 -26.70
C ALA A 185 -1.52 0.06 -27.96
N VAL A 186 -0.38 0.74 -27.80
CA VAL A 186 0.51 1.10 -28.91
C VAL A 186 1.12 -0.15 -29.57
N THR A 187 1.61 -1.12 -28.77
CA THR A 187 2.13 -2.38 -29.31
C THR A 187 1.06 -3.16 -30.08
N ALA A 188 -0.15 -3.28 -29.51
CA ALA A 188 -1.26 -3.96 -30.18
C ALA A 188 -1.62 -3.32 -31.53
N HIS A 189 -1.59 -1.98 -31.62
CA HIS A 189 -1.81 -1.27 -32.88
C HIS A 189 -0.71 -1.56 -33.91
N HIS A 190 0.58 -1.51 -33.50
CA HIS A 190 1.69 -1.83 -34.39
C HIS A 190 1.63 -3.26 -34.93
N ASP A 191 1.28 -4.23 -34.08
CA ASP A 191 1.15 -5.63 -34.48
C ASP A 191 0.01 -5.82 -35.49
N PHE A 192 -1.12 -5.12 -35.30
CA PHE A 192 -2.22 -5.11 -36.26
C PHE A 192 -1.80 -4.56 -37.64
N THR A 193 -1.05 -3.45 -37.66
CA THR A 193 -0.53 -2.87 -38.92
C THR A 193 0.48 -3.76 -39.64
N ARG A 194 1.25 -4.59 -38.92
CA ARG A 194 2.14 -5.59 -39.53
C ARG A 194 1.36 -6.78 -40.11
N ALA A 195 0.32 -7.24 -39.42
CA ALA A 195 -0.46 -8.39 -39.84
C ALA A 195 -1.40 -8.09 -41.03
N THR A 196 -1.76 -6.82 -41.23
CA THR A 196 -2.61 -6.37 -42.34
C THR A 196 -1.93 -5.22 -43.09
N PRO A 197 -1.04 -5.51 -44.06
CA PRO A 197 -0.49 -4.47 -44.92
C PRO A 197 -1.63 -3.81 -45.70
N CYS A 198 -1.63 -2.46 -45.77
CA CYS A 198 -2.54 -1.75 -46.68
C CYS A 198 -2.28 -2.22 -48.13
N PRO A 199 -3.33 -2.34 -48.96
CA PRO A 199 -3.21 -2.73 -50.36
C PRO A 199 -2.39 -1.74 -51.19
#